data_AF-A0A7V3BWD0-F1
#
_entry.id   AF-A0A7V3BWD0-F1
#
_cell.length_a   1.000
_cell.length_b   1.000
_cell.length_c   1.000
_cell.angle_alpha   90.00
_cell.angle_beta   90.00
_cell.angle_gamma   90.00
#
_symmetry.space_group_name_H-M   'P 1'
#
loop_
_entity.id
_entity.type
_entity.pdbx_description
1 polymer ?
#
loop_
_entity_poly.entity_id
_entity_poly.type
_entity_poly.pdbx_seq_one_letter_code
_entity_poly.pdbx_strand_id
1 'polypeptide(L)'
;MAAGNLSAPDPVPWDVSRCRRAASAGLALLLVASAPAGQPPPEAWVTRYDGPASWTDVAEAVVVSPGGDRDYVTGVSTQRPARCDEHGYRFSWAYATIAYDAGTGEEIWVDRYRGPGRGADHANDLALSPDGGALYVTGGSGGEGTGKDYATVAYEAATGARLWVSRYDGPTSGLDSARSVAVAADGARVFVTGWSADGEPASGSRNLDHATIASDARTGEELWVARYAGPTGRDHAFEVDVDPDARTVFVTG
;
A
#
# COMPACT_ATOMS: atom_id res chain seq x y z
N MET A 1 -5.48 -48.79 -42.56
CA MET A 1 -6.52 -48.29 -41.63
C MET A 1 -6.02 -46.95 -41.10
N ALA A 2 -6.76 -45.88 -41.38
CA ALA A 2 -6.36 -44.50 -41.11
C ALA A 2 -6.62 -44.12 -39.65
N ALA A 3 -5.71 -43.35 -39.05
CA ALA A 3 -5.90 -42.73 -37.75
C ALA A 3 -6.86 -41.53 -37.89
N GLY A 4 -7.97 -41.55 -37.15
CA GLY A 4 -8.91 -40.43 -37.07
C GLY A 4 -8.42 -39.39 -36.06
N ASN A 5 -8.21 -38.16 -36.53
CA ASN A 5 -8.05 -36.99 -35.68
C ASN A 5 -9.38 -36.68 -34.97
N LEU A 6 -9.39 -36.67 -33.64
CA LEU A 6 -10.46 -36.07 -32.86
C LEU A 6 -10.14 -34.57 -32.71
N SER A 7 -10.91 -33.72 -33.39
CA SER A 7 -10.91 -32.27 -33.20
C SER A 7 -11.41 -31.94 -31.79
N ALA A 8 -10.70 -31.04 -31.10
CA ALA A 8 -11.17 -30.46 -29.85
C ALA A 8 -12.49 -29.69 -30.07
N PRO A 9 -13.42 -29.68 -29.09
CA PRO A 9 -14.66 -28.93 -29.21
C PRO A 9 -14.38 -27.42 -29.26
N ASP A 10 -15.11 -26.70 -30.11
CA ASP A 10 -15.03 -25.25 -30.23
C ASP A 10 -15.34 -24.57 -28.88
N PRO A 11 -14.61 -23.49 -28.50
CA PRO A 11 -14.88 -22.78 -27.26
C PRO A 11 -16.26 -22.12 -27.31
N VAL A 12 -17.09 -22.44 -26.32
CA VAL A 12 -18.40 -21.80 -26.13
C VAL A 12 -18.20 -20.30 -25.91
N PRO A 13 -18.83 -19.40 -26.69
CA PRO A 13 -18.71 -17.96 -26.48
C PRO A 13 -19.30 -17.56 -25.11
N TRP A 14 -18.51 -16.88 -24.29
CA TRP A 14 -18.91 -16.46 -22.95
C TRP A 14 -19.92 -15.30 -23.01
N ASP A 15 -21.04 -15.47 -22.30
CA ASP A 15 -22.10 -14.47 -22.19
C ASP A 15 -21.73 -13.38 -21.17
N VAL A 16 -21.29 -12.22 -21.67
CA VAL A 16 -20.90 -11.03 -20.91
C VAL A 16 -22.09 -10.30 -20.23
N SER A 17 -23.33 -10.71 -20.49
CA SER A 17 -24.53 -10.07 -19.93
C SER A 17 -24.72 -10.29 -18.41
N ARG A 18 -23.95 -11.21 -17.80
CA ARG A 18 -23.99 -11.49 -16.35
C ARG A 18 -23.16 -10.52 -15.50
N CYS A 19 -22.40 -9.61 -16.11
CA CYS A 19 -21.68 -8.55 -15.39
C CYS A 19 -22.65 -7.48 -14.88
N ARG A 20 -23.27 -7.71 -13.72
CA ARG A 20 -24.02 -6.67 -13.02
C ARG A 20 -23.04 -5.62 -12.48
N ARG A 21 -23.36 -4.33 -12.66
CA ARG A 21 -22.69 -3.23 -11.97
C ARG A 21 -22.85 -3.44 -10.47
N ALA A 22 -21.76 -3.68 -9.74
CA ALA A 22 -21.78 -3.58 -8.29
C ALA A 22 -22.03 -2.11 -7.92
N ALA A 23 -22.77 -1.87 -6.82
CA ALA A 23 -22.94 -0.53 -6.29
C ALA A 23 -21.57 0.05 -5.92
N SER A 24 -21.32 1.29 -6.36
CA SER A 24 -20.10 2.07 -6.16
C SER A 24 -19.79 2.24 -4.66
N ALA A 25 -18.59 1.85 -4.24
CA ALA A 25 -18.06 2.14 -2.90
C ALA A 25 -16.91 3.14 -3.07
N GLY A 26 -17.27 4.42 -3.23
CA GLY A 26 -16.31 5.51 -3.25
C GLY A 26 -15.80 5.80 -1.84
N LEU A 27 -14.48 6.02 -1.73
CA LEU A 27 -13.84 6.54 -0.53
C LEU A 27 -14.53 7.83 -0.09
N ALA A 28 -14.70 8.05 1.23
CA ALA A 28 -15.07 9.35 1.77
C ALA A 28 -13.99 9.79 2.75
N LEU A 29 -13.32 10.91 2.48
CA LEU A 29 -12.51 11.59 3.48
C LEU A 29 -13.40 12.64 4.15
N LEU A 30 -13.58 12.52 5.47
CA LEU A 30 -14.32 13.46 6.30
C LEU A 30 -13.30 14.22 7.17
N LEU A 31 -13.15 15.52 6.92
CA LEU A 31 -12.41 16.40 7.82
C LEU A 31 -13.39 17.10 8.75
N VAL A 32 -13.11 17.01 10.05
CA VAL A 32 -13.92 17.63 11.10
C VAL A 32 -13.10 18.77 11.71
N ALA A 33 -13.65 19.98 11.75
CA ALA A 33 -12.95 21.15 12.28
C ALA A 33 -12.71 21.05 13.79
N SER A 34 -11.96 21.96 14.40
CA SER A 34 -11.95 22.10 15.86
C SER A 34 -13.24 22.77 16.35
N ALA A 35 -13.84 22.28 17.44
CA ALA A 35 -14.96 22.95 18.11
C ALA A 35 -14.69 23.22 19.60
N PRO A 36 -15.31 24.27 20.17
CA PRO A 36 -15.30 24.49 21.61
C PRO A 36 -15.92 23.29 22.34
N ALA A 37 -15.49 23.07 23.58
CA ALA A 37 -15.95 21.95 24.40
C ALA A 37 -17.48 21.94 24.52
N GLY A 38 -18.10 20.79 24.22
CA GLY A 38 -19.54 20.57 24.37
C GLY A 38 -20.37 20.63 23.08
N GLN A 39 -19.75 20.83 21.90
CA GLN A 39 -20.42 20.70 20.61
C GLN A 39 -19.64 19.75 19.69
N PRO A 40 -20.31 18.90 18.88
CA PRO A 40 -19.64 18.18 17.82
C PRO A 40 -19.08 19.21 16.84
N PRO A 41 -17.87 19.00 16.32
CA PRO A 41 -17.33 20.01 15.44
C PRO A 41 -18.05 20.03 14.11
N PRO A 42 -18.16 21.22 13.48
CA PRO A 42 -18.76 21.31 12.17
C PRO A 42 -17.93 20.49 11.16
N GLU A 43 -18.64 19.81 10.26
CA GLU A 43 -18.06 19.22 9.06
C GLU A 43 -17.41 20.35 8.25
N ALA A 44 -16.10 20.23 7.99
CA ALA A 44 -15.39 21.21 7.18
C ALA A 44 -15.68 20.94 5.70
N TRP A 45 -15.40 19.72 5.25
CA TRP A 45 -15.72 19.23 3.91
C TRP A 45 -15.73 17.70 3.88
N VAL A 46 -16.43 17.16 2.88
CA VAL A 46 -16.39 15.74 2.50
C VAL A 46 -16.13 15.65 1.01
N THR A 47 -15.06 14.94 0.65
CA THR A 47 -14.77 14.58 -0.74
C THR A 47 -14.88 13.08 -0.93
N ARG A 48 -15.29 12.67 -2.13
CA ARG A 48 -15.33 11.26 -2.50
C ARG A 48 -14.43 10.98 -3.67
N TYR A 49 -13.56 10.00 -3.49
CA TYR A 49 -12.73 9.48 -4.56
C TYR A 49 -13.30 8.16 -5.06
N ASP A 50 -13.55 8.11 -6.37
CA ASP A 50 -14.02 6.93 -7.09
C ASP A 50 -12.98 6.63 -8.18
N GLY A 51 -12.32 5.49 -8.04
CA GLY A 51 -11.21 5.11 -8.90
C GLY A 51 -11.66 4.82 -10.34
N PRO A 52 -10.71 4.59 -11.27
CA PRO A 52 -11.00 4.41 -12.68
C PRO A 52 -11.95 3.26 -13.02
N ALA A 53 -12.06 2.25 -12.14
CA ALA A 53 -13.00 1.16 -12.34
C ALA A 53 -14.40 1.47 -11.78
N SER A 54 -14.54 2.42 -10.85
CA SER A 54 -15.74 2.65 -10.03
C SER A 54 -16.19 1.42 -9.23
N TRP A 55 -15.22 0.72 -8.60
CA TRP A 55 -15.47 -0.49 -7.81
C TRP A 55 -15.11 -0.25 -6.34
N THR A 56 -14.00 -0.82 -5.88
CA THR A 56 -13.55 -0.74 -4.50
C THR A 56 -12.43 0.28 -4.41
N ASP A 57 -12.66 1.30 -3.59
CA ASP A 57 -11.70 2.32 -3.20
C ASP A 57 -11.75 2.48 -1.68
N VAL A 58 -10.64 2.18 -1.00
CA VAL A 58 -10.52 2.17 0.47
C VAL A 58 -9.32 3.01 0.87
N ALA A 59 -9.47 3.89 1.86
CA ALA A 59 -8.36 4.60 2.48
C ALA A 59 -7.91 3.85 3.72
N GLU A 60 -6.60 3.81 3.91
CA GLU A 60 -5.95 3.09 5.00
C GLU A 60 -5.23 4.07 5.94
N ALA A 61 -4.61 5.11 5.40
CA ALA A 61 -3.89 6.11 6.19
C ALA A 61 -4.06 7.53 5.63
N VAL A 62 -3.91 8.51 6.51
CA VAL A 62 -3.93 9.94 6.19
C VAL A 62 -2.87 10.69 7.01
N VAL A 63 -2.21 11.68 6.41
CA VAL A 63 -1.32 12.62 7.10
C VAL A 63 -1.58 14.04 6.62
N VAL A 64 -1.42 15.00 7.52
CA VAL A 64 -1.52 16.43 7.21
C VAL A 64 -0.10 17.00 7.08
N SER A 65 0.09 17.85 6.08
CA SER A 65 1.31 18.65 5.93
C SER A 65 1.61 19.51 7.18
N PRO A 66 2.90 19.80 7.49
CA PRO A 66 3.26 20.65 8.64
C PRO A 66 2.63 22.05 8.62
N GLY A 67 2.36 22.58 7.42
CA GLY A 67 1.68 23.86 7.22
C GLY A 67 0.16 23.78 7.40
N GLY A 68 -0.43 22.58 7.41
CA GLY A 68 -1.86 22.36 7.50
C GLY A 68 -2.63 22.71 6.22
N ASP A 69 -1.94 22.91 5.09
CA ASP A 69 -2.54 23.32 3.80
C ASP A 69 -2.91 22.13 2.91
N ARG A 70 -2.36 20.95 3.20
CA ARG A 70 -2.61 19.71 2.45
C ARG A 70 -2.82 18.49 3.32
N ASP A 71 -3.74 17.65 2.87
CA ASP A 71 -3.98 16.31 3.39
C ASP A 71 -3.56 15.27 2.36
N TYR A 72 -2.80 14.26 2.76
CA TYR A 72 -2.41 13.14 1.91
C TYR A 72 -3.07 11.86 2.40
N VAL A 73 -3.77 11.17 1.50
CA VAL A 73 -4.46 9.91 1.79
C VAL A 73 -3.86 8.80 0.96
N THR A 74 -3.68 7.62 1.55
CA THR A 74 -3.30 6.42 0.81
C THR A 74 -4.27 5.27 1.07
N GLY A 75 -4.31 4.32 0.14
CA GLY A 75 -5.00 3.06 0.31
C GLY A 75 -5.08 2.27 -0.99
N VAL A 76 -6.20 1.59 -1.18
CA VAL A 76 -6.44 0.67 -2.30
C VAL A 76 -7.43 1.26 -3.27
N SER A 77 -7.10 1.26 -4.57
CA SER A 77 -8.03 1.62 -5.64
C SER A 77 -8.09 0.56 -6.72
N THR A 78 -9.31 0.27 -7.19
CA THR A 78 -9.51 -0.65 -8.31
C THR A 78 -9.30 0.10 -9.62
N GLN A 79 -8.25 -0.26 -10.35
CA GLN A 79 -7.93 0.41 -11.61
C GLN A 79 -8.57 -0.24 -12.85
N ARG A 80 -8.88 -1.53 -12.81
CA ARG A 80 -9.61 -2.22 -13.88
C ARG A 80 -10.73 -3.02 -13.25
N PRO A 81 -11.96 -2.98 -13.80
CA PRO A 81 -13.00 -3.89 -13.38
C PRO A 81 -12.51 -5.33 -13.57
N ALA A 82 -12.89 -6.22 -12.66
CA ALA A 82 -12.56 -7.63 -12.78
C ALA A 82 -13.02 -8.13 -14.15
N ARG A 83 -12.08 -8.42 -15.06
CA ARG A 83 -12.40 -9.10 -16.31
C ARG A 83 -12.53 -10.58 -15.99
N CYS A 84 -13.66 -11.16 -16.35
CA CYS A 84 -13.75 -12.61 -16.53
C CYS A 84 -12.97 -12.93 -17.81
N ASP A 85 -11.69 -13.22 -17.69
CA ASP A 85 -10.94 -13.88 -18.76
C ASP A 85 -10.67 -15.34 -18.39
N GLU A 86 -10.07 -16.09 -19.31
CA GLU A 86 -9.77 -17.52 -19.18
C GLU A 86 -8.92 -17.89 -17.93
N HIS A 87 -8.42 -16.90 -17.19
CA HIS A 87 -7.60 -17.07 -15.99
C HIS A 87 -8.33 -16.69 -14.67
N GLY A 88 -9.66 -16.49 -14.68
CA GLY A 88 -10.45 -16.23 -13.47
C GLY A 88 -10.46 -14.77 -13.00
N TYR A 89 -11.08 -14.48 -11.85
CA TYR A 89 -11.24 -13.12 -11.32
C TYR A 89 -9.89 -12.42 -11.14
N ARG A 90 -9.60 -11.41 -11.98
CA ARG A 90 -8.43 -10.55 -11.84
C ARG A 90 -8.79 -9.28 -11.10
N PHE A 91 -8.55 -9.23 -9.79
CA PHE A 91 -8.57 -7.96 -9.06
C PHE A 91 -7.26 -7.22 -9.36
N SER A 92 -7.37 -6.03 -9.93
CA SER A 92 -6.21 -5.15 -10.10
C SER A 92 -6.30 -4.01 -9.09
N TRP A 93 -5.98 -4.34 -7.85
CA TRP A 93 -5.78 -3.36 -6.80
C TRP A 93 -4.43 -2.69 -7.01
N ALA A 94 -4.45 -1.37 -6.99
CA ALA A 94 -3.29 -0.50 -7.03
C ALA A 94 -3.23 0.27 -5.72
N TYR A 95 -2.04 0.72 -5.35
CA TYR A 95 -1.93 1.81 -4.38
C TYR A 95 -2.65 3.00 -5.00
N ALA A 96 -3.41 3.74 -4.21
CA ALA A 96 -3.84 5.07 -4.58
C ALA A 96 -3.36 6.03 -3.51
N THR A 97 -2.65 7.06 -3.94
CA THR A 97 -2.18 8.13 -3.06
C THR A 97 -2.67 9.44 -3.64
N ILE A 98 -3.35 10.23 -2.81
CA ILE A 98 -4.06 11.42 -3.24
C ILE A 98 -3.67 12.56 -2.30
N ALA A 99 -3.37 13.73 -2.85
CA ALA A 99 -3.29 14.97 -2.09
C ALA A 99 -4.56 15.79 -2.28
N TYR A 100 -5.05 16.35 -1.19
CA TYR A 100 -6.16 17.30 -1.16
C TYR A 100 -5.69 18.64 -0.60
N ASP A 101 -6.31 19.72 -1.07
CA ASP A 101 -6.27 21.00 -0.38
C ASP A 101 -7.05 20.86 0.93
N ALA A 102 -6.39 21.08 2.08
CA ALA A 102 -6.99 20.85 3.39
C ALA A 102 -8.11 21.87 3.71
N GLY A 103 -8.14 23.02 3.04
CA GLY A 103 -9.15 24.05 3.23
C GLY A 103 -10.43 23.78 2.43
N THR A 104 -10.31 23.20 1.23
CA THR A 104 -11.44 23.03 0.30
C THR A 104 -11.84 21.58 0.05
N GLY A 105 -10.95 20.62 0.29
CA GLY A 105 -11.11 19.22 -0.08
C GLY A 105 -10.94 18.93 -1.58
N GLU A 106 -10.42 19.90 -2.35
CA GLU A 106 -10.14 19.72 -3.79
C GLU A 106 -8.94 18.79 -4.00
N GLU A 107 -9.06 17.85 -4.95
CA GLU A 107 -7.95 16.97 -5.34
C GLU A 107 -6.84 17.80 -6.03
N ILE A 108 -5.64 17.77 -5.46
CA ILE A 108 -4.46 18.43 -6.02
C ILE A 108 -3.77 17.49 -7.01
N TRP A 109 -3.53 16.26 -6.58
CA TRP A 109 -2.95 15.21 -7.42
C TRP A 109 -3.36 13.82 -6.94
N VAL A 110 -3.34 12.86 -7.85
CA VAL A 110 -3.48 11.44 -7.56
C VAL A 110 -2.43 10.65 -8.32
N ASP A 111 -1.72 9.77 -7.62
CA ASP A 111 -0.91 8.73 -8.24
C ASP A 111 -1.45 7.34 -7.89
N ARG A 112 -1.23 6.40 -8.80
CA ARG A 112 -1.60 5.01 -8.59
C ARG A 112 -0.46 4.07 -8.94
N TYR A 113 0.19 3.54 -7.92
CA TYR A 113 1.32 2.64 -8.08
C TYR A 113 0.89 1.18 -8.21
N ARG A 114 1.62 0.45 -9.07
CA ARG A 114 1.51 -0.99 -9.27
C ARG A 114 2.89 -1.62 -9.25
N GLY A 115 2.96 -2.80 -8.65
CA GLY A 115 4.15 -3.63 -8.70
C GLY A 115 4.41 -4.21 -10.09
N PRO A 116 5.58 -4.83 -10.27
CA PRO A 116 5.95 -5.51 -11.51
C PRO A 116 5.19 -6.85 -11.67
N GLY A 117 4.76 -7.46 -10.56
CA GLY A 117 3.97 -8.67 -10.54
C GLY A 117 2.51 -8.48 -10.93
N ARG A 118 1.82 -9.61 -11.08
CA ARG A 118 0.36 -9.65 -11.38
C ARG A 118 -0.51 -9.68 -10.13
N GLY A 119 0.09 -9.67 -8.95
CA GLY A 119 -0.60 -9.68 -7.67
C GLY A 119 -1.29 -8.35 -7.36
N ALA A 120 -2.16 -8.36 -6.36
CA ALA A 120 -2.79 -7.15 -5.87
C ALA A 120 -1.80 -6.29 -5.07
N ASP A 121 -1.81 -4.98 -5.32
CA ASP A 121 -1.03 -3.99 -4.60
C ASP A 121 -1.91 -3.25 -3.59
N HIS A 122 -1.45 -3.18 -2.34
CA HIS A 122 -2.14 -2.49 -1.25
C HIS A 122 -1.18 -1.58 -0.48
N ALA A 123 -1.49 -0.29 -0.41
CA ALA A 123 -0.86 0.61 0.53
C ALA A 123 -1.48 0.40 1.92
N ASN A 124 -0.66 0.36 2.96
CA ASN A 124 -1.08 0.15 4.33
C ASN A 124 -0.85 1.38 5.23
N ASP A 125 0.16 2.19 4.91
CA ASP A 125 0.55 3.34 5.72
C ASP A 125 1.30 4.39 4.89
N LEU A 126 1.37 5.62 5.41
CA LEU A 126 2.11 6.72 4.82
C LEU A 126 2.70 7.65 5.88
N ALA A 127 3.88 8.22 5.57
CA ALA A 127 4.53 9.21 6.41
C ALA A 127 5.14 10.34 5.56
N LEU A 128 5.19 11.55 6.14
CA LEU A 128 5.74 12.73 5.48
C LEU A 128 7.14 13.03 6.06
N SER A 129 8.03 13.57 5.24
CA SER A 129 9.29 14.13 5.75
C SER A 129 9.02 15.28 6.71
N PRO A 130 9.90 15.53 7.70
CA PRO A 130 9.71 16.60 8.67
C PRO A 130 9.54 18.01 8.06
N ASP A 131 10.17 18.25 6.92
CA ASP A 131 10.05 19.50 6.15
C ASP A 131 8.81 19.55 5.23
N GLY A 132 8.08 18.44 5.13
CA GLY A 132 6.90 18.29 4.27
C GLY A 132 7.18 18.13 2.77
N GLY A 133 8.46 18.00 2.37
CA GLY A 133 8.85 17.93 0.96
C GLY A 133 8.63 16.58 0.28
N ALA A 134 8.67 15.49 1.04
CA ALA A 134 8.55 14.13 0.52
C ALA A 134 7.50 13.33 1.28
N LEU A 135 6.77 12.48 0.56
CA LEU A 135 5.78 11.55 1.10
C LEU A 135 6.23 10.11 0.82
N TYR A 136 6.22 9.26 1.83
CA TYR A 136 6.60 7.85 1.74
C TYR A 136 5.38 6.99 2.01
N VAL A 137 5.06 6.10 1.07
CA VAL A 137 3.89 5.22 1.15
C VAL A 137 4.38 3.78 1.10
N THR A 138 3.92 2.95 2.03
CA THR A 138 4.35 1.55 2.11
C THR A 138 3.19 0.56 2.10
N GLY A 139 3.47 -0.68 1.72
CA GLY A 139 2.53 -1.80 1.85
C GLY A 139 3.01 -3.08 1.17
N GLY A 140 2.07 -3.92 0.75
CA GLY A 140 2.35 -5.18 0.04
C GLY A 140 2.09 -5.06 -1.45
N SER A 141 2.99 -5.57 -2.29
CA SER A 141 2.90 -5.47 -3.76
C SER A 141 3.39 -6.75 -4.44
N GLY A 142 2.69 -7.23 -5.47
CA GLY A 142 3.08 -8.47 -6.14
C GLY A 142 4.45 -8.36 -6.84
N GLY A 143 5.37 -9.30 -6.58
CA GLY A 143 6.65 -9.39 -7.28
C GLY A 143 6.58 -10.25 -8.55
N GLU A 144 7.62 -10.17 -9.39
CA GLU A 144 7.73 -10.99 -10.59
C GLU A 144 8.23 -12.39 -10.24
N GLY A 145 7.33 -13.37 -10.25
CA GLY A 145 7.68 -14.77 -9.94
C GLY A 145 7.88 -15.06 -8.45
N THR A 146 7.68 -14.06 -7.58
CA THR A 146 7.67 -14.16 -6.11
C THR A 146 6.24 -14.01 -5.58
N GLY A 147 6.07 -14.06 -4.26
CA GLY A 147 4.81 -13.70 -3.62
C GLY A 147 4.55 -12.18 -3.62
N LYS A 148 3.98 -11.68 -2.53
CA LYS A 148 3.93 -10.23 -2.29
C LYS A 148 5.26 -9.85 -1.68
N ASP A 149 5.81 -8.72 -2.12
CA ASP A 149 7.00 -8.12 -1.54
C ASP A 149 6.58 -6.83 -0.81
N TYR A 150 7.46 -6.29 0.04
CA TYR A 150 7.28 -4.92 0.50
C TYR A 150 7.46 -4.01 -0.70
N ALA A 151 6.65 -2.97 -0.80
CA ALA A 151 6.93 -1.85 -1.68
C ALA A 151 6.78 -0.54 -0.92
N THR A 152 7.76 0.33 -1.08
CA THR A 152 7.74 1.69 -0.59
C THR A 152 7.94 2.63 -1.77
N VAL A 153 7.04 3.59 -1.92
CA VAL A 153 7.10 4.60 -2.97
C VAL A 153 7.27 5.96 -2.31
N ALA A 154 8.28 6.71 -2.75
CA ALA A 154 8.46 8.09 -2.36
C ALA A 154 7.92 9.02 -3.45
N TYR A 155 7.27 10.10 -3.02
CA TYR A 155 6.72 11.14 -3.87
C TYR A 155 7.25 12.50 -3.45
N GLU A 156 7.45 13.39 -4.42
CA GLU A 156 7.50 14.82 -4.16
C GLU A 156 6.10 15.25 -3.70
N ALA A 157 5.98 15.64 -2.43
CA ALA A 157 4.69 15.86 -1.79
C ALA A 157 3.86 16.94 -2.51
N ALA A 158 4.54 17.90 -3.14
CA ALA A 158 3.86 18.99 -3.84
C ALA A 158 3.21 18.61 -5.17
N THR A 159 3.75 17.64 -5.88
CA THR A 159 3.37 17.34 -7.27
C THR A 159 2.86 15.92 -7.47
N GLY A 160 3.13 15.03 -6.51
CA GLY A 160 2.90 13.60 -6.67
C GLY A 160 3.90 12.90 -7.59
N ALA A 161 4.97 13.58 -8.02
CA ALA A 161 6.01 12.96 -8.83
C ALA A 161 6.76 11.90 -8.02
N ARG A 162 6.85 10.66 -8.55
CA ARG A 162 7.61 9.58 -7.89
C ARG A 162 9.10 9.92 -7.87
N LEU A 163 9.67 9.98 -6.67
CA LEU A 163 11.10 10.17 -6.45
C LEU A 163 11.85 8.86 -6.60
N TRP A 164 11.33 7.79 -5.98
CA TRP A 164 11.88 6.45 -6.06
C TRP A 164 10.84 5.40 -5.68
N VAL A 165 11.14 4.14 -6.04
CA VAL A 165 10.42 2.95 -5.60
C VAL A 165 11.45 1.98 -5.04
N SER A 166 11.26 1.54 -3.80
CA SER A 166 12.06 0.52 -3.16
C SER A 166 11.22 -0.71 -2.87
N ARG A 167 11.81 -1.89 -3.00
CA ARG A 167 11.14 -3.18 -2.77
C ARG A 167 12.03 -4.06 -1.92
N TYR A 168 11.41 -4.81 -1.01
CA TYR A 168 12.09 -5.81 -0.20
C TYR A 168 11.40 -7.16 -0.39
N ASP A 169 12.12 -8.08 -1.05
CA ASP A 169 11.76 -9.49 -1.23
C ASP A 169 12.50 -10.30 -0.16
N GLY A 170 11.74 -10.93 0.73
CA GLY A 170 12.30 -11.70 1.84
C GLY A 170 13.17 -12.86 1.35
N PRO A 171 13.94 -13.50 2.25
CA PRO A 171 14.96 -14.50 1.90
C PRO A 171 14.41 -15.75 1.21
N THR A 172 13.09 -15.97 1.26
CA THR A 172 12.43 -17.13 0.65
C THR A 172 11.57 -16.78 -0.56
N SER A 173 11.62 -15.52 -1.00
CA SER A 173 10.74 -14.97 -2.03
C SER A 173 9.25 -15.27 -1.80
N GLY A 174 8.88 -15.28 -0.51
CA GLY A 174 7.61 -15.73 0.01
C GLY A 174 6.57 -14.61 0.03
N LEU A 175 5.72 -14.62 1.06
CA LEU A 175 4.80 -13.50 1.29
C LEU A 175 5.42 -12.53 2.28
N ASP A 176 5.58 -11.29 1.84
CA ASP A 176 6.08 -10.16 2.59
C ASP A 176 5.08 -9.00 2.44
N SER A 177 4.69 -8.36 3.54
CA SER A 177 3.88 -7.15 3.50
C SER A 177 4.35 -6.15 4.55
N ALA A 178 4.73 -4.96 4.08
CA ALA A 178 4.95 -3.82 4.95
C ALA A 178 3.63 -3.39 5.59
N ARG A 179 3.67 -2.94 6.84
CA ARG A 179 2.51 -2.52 7.62
C ARG A 179 2.58 -1.06 8.03
N SER A 180 3.75 -0.56 8.40
CA SER A 180 3.94 0.80 8.89
C SER A 180 5.25 1.41 8.39
N VAL A 181 5.27 2.73 8.27
CA VAL A 181 6.43 3.53 7.86
C VAL A 181 6.63 4.74 8.78
N ALA A 182 7.88 5.03 9.13
CA ALA A 182 8.26 6.22 9.89
C ALA A 182 9.48 6.91 9.25
N VAL A 183 9.58 8.22 9.41
CA VAL A 183 10.71 9.03 8.93
C VAL A 183 11.48 9.54 10.14
N ALA A 184 12.82 9.43 10.10
CA ALA A 184 13.68 10.05 11.10
C ALA A 184 13.41 11.56 11.19
N ALA A 185 13.54 12.13 12.39
CA ALA A 185 13.34 13.57 12.62
C ALA A 185 14.34 14.45 11.85
N ASP A 186 15.50 13.91 11.48
CA ASP A 186 16.49 14.57 10.61
C ASP A 186 16.14 14.48 9.11
N GLY A 187 15.11 13.72 8.75
CA GLY A 187 14.68 13.48 7.37
C GLY A 187 15.61 12.59 6.55
N ALA A 188 16.68 12.04 7.14
CA ALA A 188 17.71 11.32 6.39
C ALA A 188 17.36 9.85 6.15
N ARG A 189 16.50 9.26 6.99
CA ARG A 189 16.17 7.83 6.95
C ARG A 189 14.67 7.58 7.01
N VAL A 190 14.26 6.55 6.31
CA VAL A 190 12.90 5.99 6.36
C VAL A 190 13.00 4.58 6.90
N PHE A 191 12.10 4.23 7.82
CA PHE A 191 12.01 2.91 8.43
C PHE A 191 10.68 2.28 8.06
N VAL A 192 10.72 1.05 7.59
CA VAL A 192 9.53 0.30 7.18
C VAL A 192 9.52 -1.01 7.94
N THR A 193 8.38 -1.34 8.56
CA THR A 193 8.22 -2.60 9.27
C THR A 193 7.00 -3.38 8.78
N GLY A 194 7.00 -4.69 9.01
CA GLY A 194 5.89 -5.57 8.70
C GLY A 194 6.23 -7.03 9.00
N TRP A 195 5.63 -7.95 8.25
CA TRP A 195 5.92 -9.39 8.34
C TRP A 195 6.51 -9.91 7.04
N SER A 196 7.47 -10.83 7.13
CA SER A 196 8.20 -11.42 6.00
C SER A 196 8.42 -12.91 6.21
N ALA A 197 8.28 -13.69 5.14
CA ALA A 197 8.49 -15.13 5.18
C ALA A 197 9.99 -15.49 5.25
N ASP A 198 10.40 -16.23 6.26
CA ASP A 198 11.77 -16.73 6.50
C ASP A 198 11.96 -18.21 6.09
N GLY A 199 10.87 -18.93 5.81
CA GLY A 199 10.86 -20.32 5.32
C GLY A 199 9.93 -21.22 6.11
N GLU A 200 9.70 -22.44 5.61
CA GLU A 200 8.97 -23.46 6.37
C GLU A 200 9.83 -23.92 7.56
N PRO A 201 9.32 -23.95 8.81
CA PRO A 201 9.93 -24.78 9.83
C PRO A 201 9.79 -26.24 9.40
N ALA A 202 10.56 -27.13 10.01
CA ALA A 202 10.43 -28.59 9.83
C ALA A 202 9.03 -29.17 10.16
N SER A 203 8.03 -28.32 10.47
CA SER A 203 6.66 -28.66 10.87
C SER A 203 5.53 -28.08 10.01
N GLY A 204 5.78 -27.50 8.84
CA GLY A 204 4.71 -27.22 7.85
C GLY A 204 3.80 -26.02 8.14
N SER A 205 4.26 -25.05 8.94
CA SER A 205 3.57 -23.78 9.17
C SER A 205 4.52 -22.64 8.80
N ARG A 206 4.26 -21.91 7.71
CA ARG A 206 5.03 -20.70 7.33
C ARG A 206 5.35 -19.85 8.57
N ASN A 207 6.62 -19.80 8.94
CA ASN A 207 7.09 -18.82 9.90
C ASN A 207 7.01 -17.46 9.20
N LEU A 208 6.41 -16.50 9.90
CA LEU A 208 6.39 -15.11 9.48
C LEU A 208 7.15 -14.37 10.55
N ASP A 209 8.30 -13.84 10.17
CA ASP A 209 9.12 -13.03 11.04
C ASP A 209 8.82 -11.56 10.82
N HIS A 210 9.13 -10.73 11.80
CA HIS A 210 9.16 -9.30 11.58
C HIS A 210 10.41 -8.92 10.79
N ALA A 211 10.25 -8.06 9.80
CA ALA A 211 11.36 -7.40 9.13
C ALA A 211 11.20 -5.89 9.24
N THR A 212 12.27 -5.22 9.67
CA THR A 212 12.38 -3.76 9.65
C THR A 212 13.52 -3.38 8.73
N ILE A 213 13.22 -2.54 7.76
CA ILE A 213 14.17 -2.03 6.77
C ILE A 213 14.40 -0.55 7.05
N ALA A 214 15.66 -0.13 7.15
CA ALA A 214 16.02 1.27 7.07
C ALA A 214 16.56 1.58 5.68
N SER A 215 16.10 2.69 5.11
CA SER A 215 16.55 3.17 3.80
C SER A 215 16.98 4.64 3.87
N ASP A 216 17.88 5.05 2.98
CA ASP A 216 18.17 6.46 2.73
C ASP A 216 16.91 7.12 2.16
N ALA A 217 16.45 8.17 2.83
CA ALA A 217 15.17 8.81 2.50
C ALA A 217 15.16 9.45 1.11
N ARG A 218 16.32 9.88 0.61
CA ARG A 218 16.44 10.58 -0.67
C ARG A 218 16.54 9.61 -1.84
N THR A 219 17.18 8.47 -1.66
CA THR A 219 17.45 7.51 -2.75
C THR A 219 16.59 6.26 -2.70
N GLY A 220 16.03 5.92 -1.53
CA GLY A 220 15.37 4.63 -1.28
C GLY A 220 16.35 3.46 -1.18
N GLU A 221 17.66 3.72 -1.13
CA GLU A 221 18.69 2.70 -0.97
C GLU A 221 18.61 2.08 0.42
N GLU A 222 18.56 0.75 0.47
CA GLU A 222 18.58 -0.01 1.72
C GLU A 222 19.89 0.22 2.48
N LEU A 223 19.79 0.67 3.73
CA LEU A 223 20.92 0.85 4.64
C LEU A 223 21.16 -0.39 5.49
N TRP A 224 20.08 -0.99 5.99
CA TRP A 224 20.11 -2.25 6.73
C TRP A 224 18.73 -2.89 6.84
N VAL A 225 18.72 -4.19 7.14
CA VAL A 225 17.54 -4.97 7.50
C VAL A 225 17.76 -5.64 8.85
N ALA A 226 16.82 -5.44 9.76
CA ALA A 226 16.74 -6.16 11.03
C ALA A 226 15.57 -7.14 10.95
N ARG A 227 15.84 -8.42 11.22
CA ARG A 227 14.81 -9.46 11.31
C ARG A 227 14.71 -9.95 12.75
N TYR A 228 13.49 -10.20 13.21
CA TYR A 228 13.24 -10.77 14.53
C TYR A 228 12.33 -11.99 14.41
N ALA A 229 12.82 -13.12 14.90
CA ALA A 229 12.12 -14.39 14.97
C ALA A 229 11.92 -14.75 16.45
N GLY A 230 10.67 -14.85 16.90
CA GLY A 230 10.35 -15.40 18.20
C GLY A 230 10.68 -16.90 18.28
N PRO A 231 10.75 -17.48 19.49
CA PRO A 231 11.12 -18.89 19.67
C PRO A 231 10.15 -19.89 19.01
N THR A 232 8.89 -19.50 18.75
CA THR A 232 7.92 -20.22 17.90
C THR A 232 6.74 -19.29 17.56
N GLY A 233 6.29 -19.23 16.30
CA GLY A 233 5.02 -18.56 15.95
C GLY A 233 5.07 -17.72 14.68
N ARG A 234 3.92 -17.09 14.36
CA ARG A 234 3.88 -15.95 13.44
C ARG A 234 4.04 -14.70 14.27
N ASP A 235 5.03 -13.90 13.97
CA ASP A 235 5.23 -12.63 14.63
C ASP A 235 4.92 -11.48 13.67
N HIS A 236 3.99 -10.59 14.05
CA HIS A 236 3.49 -9.51 13.19
C HIS A 236 3.92 -8.16 13.74
N ALA A 237 4.76 -7.41 13.03
CA ALA A 237 5.00 -6.02 13.41
C ALA A 237 3.84 -5.15 12.93
N PHE A 238 3.31 -4.31 13.83
CA PHE A 238 2.17 -3.45 13.54
C PHE A 238 2.58 -2.00 13.27
N GLU A 239 3.48 -1.46 14.09
CA GLU A 239 3.83 -0.05 14.09
C GLU A 239 5.34 0.12 14.27
N VAL A 240 5.90 1.13 13.61
CA VAL A 240 7.27 1.61 13.85
C VAL A 240 7.25 3.08 14.21
N ASP A 241 8.03 3.46 15.21
CA ASP A 241 8.27 4.85 15.58
C ASP A 241 9.76 5.09 15.84
N VAL A 242 10.21 6.33 15.74
CA VAL A 242 11.64 6.70 15.79
C VAL A 242 11.82 7.82 16.79
N ASP A 243 12.83 7.70 17.67
CA ASP A 243 13.12 8.80 18.59
C ASP A 243 13.57 10.09 17.87
N PRO A 244 13.39 11.26 18.51
CA PRO A 244 13.75 12.54 17.90
C PRO A 244 15.23 12.70 17.54
N ASP A 245 16.16 11.93 18.12
CA ASP A 245 17.58 11.92 17.75
C ASP A 245 17.92 10.83 16.72
N ALA A 246 16.92 10.11 16.21
CA ALA A 246 17.00 9.09 15.17
C ALA A 246 18.00 7.95 15.49
N ARG A 247 18.22 7.68 16.77
CA ARG A 247 19.12 6.62 17.27
C ARG A 247 18.37 5.36 17.65
N THR A 248 17.12 5.49 18.07
CA THR A 248 16.31 4.36 18.53
C THR A 248 15.09 4.22 17.63
N VAL A 249 14.88 2.99 17.15
CA VAL A 249 13.69 2.58 16.40
C VAL A 249 12.89 1.67 17.32
N PHE A 250 11.63 2.02 17.56
CA PHE A 250 10.68 1.23 18.34
C PHE A 250 9.75 0.51 17.38
N VAL A 251 9.61 -0.81 17.56
CA VAL A 251 8.70 -1.64 16.76
C VAL A 251 7.79 -2.39 17.71
N THR A 252 6.48 -2.36 17.46
CA THR A 252 5.48 -3.11 18.22
C THR A 252 4.97 -4.29 17.41
N GLY A 253 4.66 -5.41 18.07
CA GLY A 253 4.17 -6.64 17.47
C GLY A 253 3.47 -7.57 18.44
#